data_AF-A0A238Y5Z4-F1
#
_entry.id   AF-A0A238Y5Z4-F1
#
_cell.length_a   1.000
_cell.length_b   1.000
_cell.length_c   1.000
_cell.angle_alpha   90.00
_cell.angle_beta   90.00
_cell.angle_gamma   90.00
#
_symmetry.space_group_name_H-M   'P 1'
#
loop_
_entity.id
_entity.type
_entity.pdbx_description
1 polymer ?
#
loop_
_entity_poly.entity_id
_entity_poly.type
_entity_poly.pdbx_seq_one_letter_code
_entity_poly.pdbx_strand_id
1 'polypeptide(L)'
;MVTEACKKNHITVNGQVAKPSKEVFPTDKITFRKDQITQIITVLDIPESRVGAKLVDIYRKNETPPEAYAHLELLKLSKEHYRKSGTGRPTKKDRRDIDEYGNEIFDEDETE
;
A
#
# COMPACT_ATOMS: atom_id res chain seq x y z
N MET A 1 13.05 -5.90 -0.05
CA MET A 1 14.24 -5.12 0.34
C MET A 1 14.76 -4.33 -0.86
N VAL A 2 15.45 -3.18 -0.71
CA VAL A 2 15.86 -2.31 -1.85
C VAL A 2 16.84 -3.02 -2.80
N THR A 3 17.78 -3.77 -2.24
CA THR A 3 18.77 -4.57 -2.99
C THR A 3 18.11 -5.58 -3.92
N GLU A 4 17.02 -6.21 -3.50
CA GLU A 4 16.24 -7.15 -4.32
C GLU A 4 15.51 -6.43 -5.47
N ALA A 5 15.00 -5.22 -5.21
CA ALA A 5 14.35 -4.42 -6.24
C ALA A 5 15.34 -4.00 -7.34
N CYS A 6 16.57 -3.63 -6.98
CA CYS A 6 17.65 -3.40 -7.94
C CYS A 6 17.97 -4.67 -8.74
N LYS A 7 18.09 -5.83 -8.07
CA LYS A 7 18.36 -7.13 -8.74
C LYS A 7 17.26 -7.55 -9.71
N LYS A 8 16.01 -7.19 -9.43
CA LYS A 8 14.85 -7.47 -10.30
C LYS A 8 14.66 -6.40 -11.39
N ASN A 9 15.55 -5.41 -11.51
CA ASN A 9 15.48 -4.31 -12.47
C ASN A 9 14.26 -3.38 -12.28
N HIS A 10 13.75 -3.24 -11.06
CA HIS A 10 12.62 -2.34 -10.75
C HIS A 10 13.04 -0.89 -10.51
N ILE A 11 14.35 -0.61 -10.52
CA ILE A 11 14.93 0.70 -10.19
C ILE A 11 15.82 1.13 -11.36
N THR A 12 15.59 2.36 -11.83
CA THR A 12 16.44 3.01 -12.82
C THR A 12 16.97 4.33 -12.29
N VAL A 13 18.20 4.67 -12.69
CA VAL A 13 18.86 5.96 -12.44
C VAL A 13 19.11 6.59 -13.80
N ASN A 14 18.59 7.79 -14.04
CA ASN A 14 18.67 8.51 -15.31
C ASN A 14 18.23 7.65 -16.52
N GLY A 15 17.21 6.81 -16.32
CA GLY A 15 16.68 5.92 -17.36
C GLY A 15 17.46 4.61 -17.57
N GLN A 16 18.59 4.41 -16.90
CA GLN A 16 19.36 3.17 -16.98
C GLN A 16 19.08 2.26 -15.79
N VAL A 17 19.01 0.95 -16.01
CA VAL A 17 18.81 -0.03 -14.94
C VAL A 17 19.99 0.01 -13.95
N ALA A 18 19.67 0.22 -12.68
CA ALA A 18 20.69 0.42 -11.65
C ALA A 18 21.11 -0.90 -10.99
N LYS A 19 22.42 -1.10 -10.87
CA LYS A 19 22.98 -2.14 -9.99
C LYS A 19 22.94 -1.68 -8.53
N PRO A 20 22.86 -2.59 -7.54
CA PRO A 20 22.86 -2.20 -6.12
C PRO A 20 24.09 -1.39 -5.68
N SER A 21 25.24 -1.59 -6.33
CA SER A 21 26.50 -0.89 -6.06
C SER A 21 26.67 0.40 -6.88
N LYS A 22 25.63 0.84 -7.58
CA LYS A 22 25.69 2.06 -8.39
C LYS A 22 25.70 3.27 -7.45
N GLU A 23 26.71 4.12 -7.60
CA GLU A 23 26.75 5.43 -6.94
C GLU A 23 25.71 6.36 -7.54
N VAL A 24 25.10 7.16 -6.68
CA VAL A 24 24.11 8.19 -7.01
C VAL A 24 24.69 9.55 -6.67
N PHE A 25 24.34 10.55 -7.45
CA PHE A 25 24.82 11.92 -7.27
C PHE A 25 23.64 12.89 -7.12
N PRO A 26 23.87 14.08 -6.54
CA PRO A 26 22.92 15.18 -6.60
C PRO A 26 22.48 15.44 -8.05
N THR A 27 21.20 15.77 -8.25
CA THR A 27 20.54 15.96 -9.56
C THR A 27 20.13 14.67 -10.28
N ASP A 28 20.55 13.48 -9.82
CA ASP A 28 20.11 12.23 -10.44
C ASP A 28 18.60 12.02 -10.31
N LYS A 29 17.99 11.52 -11.38
CA LYS A 29 16.59 11.11 -11.41
C LYS A 29 16.48 9.62 -11.19
N ILE A 30 15.84 9.24 -10.10
CA ILE A 30 15.59 7.85 -9.75
C ILE A 30 14.12 7.53 -10.02
N THR A 31 13.89 6.50 -10.81
CA THR A 31 12.55 5.96 -11.06
C THR A 31 12.46 4.57 -10.48
N PHE A 32 11.42 4.32 -9.68
CA PHE A 32 11.21 3.00 -9.09
C PHE A 32 9.74 2.67 -8.96
N ARG A 33 9.42 1.38 -9.05
CA ARG A 33 8.04 0.90 -8.90
C ARG A 33 7.77 0.49 -7.44
N LYS A 34 6.76 1.10 -6.82
CA LYS A 34 6.30 0.80 -5.46
C LYS A 34 4.77 0.80 -5.40
N ASP A 35 4.19 -0.23 -4.78
CA ASP A 35 2.75 -0.33 -4.54
C ASP A 35 1.90 -0.14 -5.81
N GLN A 36 2.37 -0.70 -6.92
CA GLN A 36 1.80 -0.59 -8.28
C GLN A 36 1.93 0.79 -8.96
N ILE A 37 2.48 1.80 -8.28
CA ILE A 37 2.81 3.10 -8.86
C ILE A 37 4.28 3.15 -9.28
N THR A 38 4.56 3.84 -10.39
CA THR A 38 5.91 4.28 -10.73
C THR A 38 6.15 5.64 -10.10
N GLN A 39 7.08 5.70 -9.14
CA GLN A 39 7.49 6.94 -8.50
C GLN A 39 8.76 7.48 -9.14
N ILE A 40 8.83 8.79 -9.27
CA ILE A 40 9.98 9.52 -9.81
C ILE A 40 10.43 10.51 -8.75
N ILE A 41 11.70 10.43 -8.37
CA ILE A 41 12.33 11.34 -7.43
C ILE A 41 13.61 11.90 -8.03
N THR A 42 13.88 13.17 -7.75
CA THR A 42 15.15 13.83 -8.04
C THR A 42 15.93 13.92 -6.74
N VAL A 43 17.18 13.44 -6.76
CA VAL A 43 18.10 13.53 -5.62
C VAL A 43 18.59 14.97 -5.52
N LEU A 44 18.50 15.58 -4.34
CA LEU A 44 19.03 16.92 -4.09
C LEU A 44 20.40 16.84 -3.40
N ASP A 45 20.51 15.96 -2.40
CA ASP A 45 21.75 15.73 -1.66
C ASP A 45 21.73 14.36 -0.97
N ILE A 46 22.88 13.87 -0.50
CA ILE A 46 23.06 12.54 0.09
C ILE A 46 23.40 12.69 1.57
N PRO A 47 22.51 12.29 2.48
CA PRO A 47 22.80 12.36 3.91
C PRO A 47 23.80 11.26 4.31
N GLU A 48 24.65 11.56 5.30
CA GLU A 48 25.64 10.61 5.85
C GLU A 48 24.98 9.39 6.52
N SER A 49 23.75 9.56 7.03
CA SER A 49 22.98 8.51 7.67
C SER A 49 21.48 8.59 7.33
N ARG A 50 20.73 7.55 7.70
CA ARG A 50 19.29 7.50 7.47
C ARG A 50 18.57 8.54 8.34
N VAL A 51 17.96 9.52 7.69
CA VAL A 51 17.21 10.60 8.38
C VAL A 51 15.74 10.25 8.62
N GLY A 52 15.12 10.93 9.59
CA GLY A 52 13.71 10.80 9.92
C GLY A 52 12.79 11.38 8.84
N ALA A 53 11.54 10.90 8.77
CA ALA A 53 10.62 11.16 7.66
C ALA A 53 10.44 12.65 7.30
N LYS A 54 10.34 13.54 8.29
CA LYS A 54 10.15 14.98 8.08
C LYS A 54 11.33 15.67 7.38
N LEU A 55 12.54 15.15 7.59
CA LEU A 55 13.78 15.71 7.02
C LEU A 55 14.09 15.13 5.64
N VAL A 56 13.45 14.02 5.24
CA VAL A 56 13.75 13.34 3.97
C VAL A 56 13.50 14.26 2.77
N ASP A 57 12.46 15.11 2.83
CA ASP A 57 12.08 15.97 1.72
C ASP A 57 13.08 17.13 1.47
N ILE A 58 14.05 17.33 2.37
CA ILE A 58 15.19 18.23 2.14
C ILE A 58 16.15 17.63 1.11
N TYR A 59 16.32 16.30 1.12
CA TYR A 59 17.30 15.57 0.33
C TYR A 59 16.76 15.04 -1.00
N ARG A 60 15.43 15.06 -1.18
CA ARG A 60 14.79 14.59 -2.40
C ARG A 60 13.64 15.49 -2.79
N LYS A 61 13.42 15.63 -4.09
CA LYS A 61 12.20 16.22 -4.64
C LYS A 61 11.37 15.12 -5.29
N ASN A 62 10.09 15.04 -4.91
CA ASN A 62 9.16 14.13 -5.56
C ASN A 62 8.62 14.77 -6.83
N GLU A 63 8.85 14.14 -7.98
CA GLU A 63 8.36 14.55 -9.30
C GLU A 63 7.32 13.56 -9.86
N THR A 64 6.78 12.69 -8.99
CA THR A 64 5.77 11.70 -9.40
C THR A 64 4.52 12.40 -9.92
N PRO A 65 4.02 12.04 -11.11
CA PRO A 65 2.81 12.63 -11.68
C PRO A 65 1.59 12.42 -10.76
N PRO A 66 0.71 13.43 -10.60
CA PRO A 66 -0.50 13.30 -9.78
C PRO A 66 -1.46 12.24 -10.33
N GLU A 67 -1.46 12.01 -11.65
CA GLU A 67 -2.22 10.96 -12.33
C GLU A 67 -1.92 9.56 -11.78
N ALA A 68 -0.66 9.29 -11.42
CA ALA A 68 -0.26 8.00 -10.91
C ALA A 68 -0.90 7.70 -9.54
N TYR A 69 -1.15 8.73 -8.74
CA TYR A 69 -1.88 8.60 -7.47
C TYR A 69 -3.38 8.39 -7.69
N ALA A 70 -3.98 9.13 -8.64
CA ALA A 70 -5.39 8.97 -8.99
C ALA A 70 -5.71 7.54 -9.47
N HIS A 71 -4.81 6.93 -10.25
CA HIS A 71 -4.98 5.54 -10.69
C HIS A 71 -4.98 4.55 -9.52
N LEU A 72 -4.12 4.76 -8.51
CA LEU A 72 -4.10 3.91 -7.31
C LEU A 72 -5.36 4.10 -6.45
N GLU A 73 -5.85 5.33 -6.34
CA GLU A 73 -7.10 5.62 -5.63
C GLU A 73 -8.30 4.94 -6.29
N LEU A 74 -8.41 5.03 -7.62
CA LEU A 74 -9.45 4.34 -8.39
C LEU A 74 -9.38 2.81 -8.20
N LEU A 75 -8.16 2.23 -8.20
CA LEU A 75 -7.96 0.81 -7.91
C LEU A 75 -8.34 0.41 -6.47
N LYS A 76 -8.22 1.32 -5.50
CA LYS A 76 -8.68 1.07 -4.13
C LYS A 76 -10.20 1.09 -4.06
N LEU A 77 -10.83 2.10 -4.66
CA LEU A 77 -12.29 2.21 -4.73
C LEU A 77 -12.94 0.99 -5.40
N SER A 78 -12.37 0.49 -6.49
CA SER A 78 -12.91 -0.69 -7.18
C SER A 78 -12.81 -1.97 -6.33
N LYS A 79 -11.77 -2.11 -5.50
CA LYS A 79 -11.63 -3.23 -4.56
C LYS A 79 -12.58 -3.13 -3.38
N GLU A 80 -12.81 -1.92 -2.87
CA GLU A 80 -13.76 -1.69 -1.78
C GLU A 80 -15.21 -2.01 -2.20
N HIS A 81 -15.53 -1.79 -3.47
CA HIS A 81 -16.83 -2.14 -4.05
C HIS A 81 -17.14 -3.66 -4.04
N TYR A 82 -16.13 -4.53 -3.93
CA TYR A 82 -16.33 -5.97 -4.09
C TYR A 82 -16.85 -6.71 -2.84
N ARG A 83 -16.80 -6.11 -1.64
CA ARG A 83 -17.53 -6.61 -0.45
C ARG A 83 -17.46 -5.67 0.75
N LYS A 84 -18.60 -5.33 1.35
CA LYS A 84 -18.62 -4.86 2.74
C LYS A 84 -18.27 -6.04 3.64
N SER A 85 -17.37 -5.84 4.60
CA SER A 85 -17.08 -6.81 5.66
C SER A 85 -18.40 -7.25 6.31
N GLY A 86 -18.79 -8.52 6.16
CA GLY A 86 -20.02 -9.09 6.73
C GLY A 86 -21.06 -9.61 5.72
N THR A 87 -20.99 -9.27 4.43
CA THR A 87 -22.02 -9.70 3.44
C THR A 87 -21.66 -11.04 2.77
N GLY A 88 -21.35 -12.05 3.58
CA GLY A 88 -20.86 -13.35 3.11
C GLY A 88 -20.98 -14.46 4.15
N ARG A 89 -19.95 -15.32 4.23
CA ARG A 89 -19.86 -16.29 5.33
C ARG A 89 -19.90 -15.52 6.66
N PRO A 90 -20.87 -15.80 7.54
CA PRO A 90 -20.98 -15.11 8.82
C PRO A 90 -19.66 -15.20 9.59
N THR A 91 -19.24 -14.06 10.16
CA THR A 91 -18.08 -14.04 11.05
C THR A 91 -18.37 -14.89 12.30
N LYS A 92 -17.35 -15.22 13.09
CA LYS A 92 -17.55 -15.99 14.32
C LYS A 92 -18.50 -15.28 15.30
N LYS A 93 -18.57 -13.95 15.27
CA LYS A 93 -19.51 -13.15 16.06
C LYS A 93 -20.93 -13.29 15.51
N ASP A 94 -21.12 -13.02 14.22
CA ASP A 94 -22.44 -13.13 13.57
C ASP A 94 -23.05 -14.55 13.71
N ARG A 95 -22.21 -15.59 13.72
CA ARG A 95 -22.67 -16.97 13.96
C ARG A 95 -23.16 -17.18 15.39
N ARG A 96 -22.45 -16.64 16.39
CA ARG A 96 -22.90 -16.70 17.79
C ARG A 96 -24.20 -15.93 17.98
N ASP A 97 -24.31 -14.75 17.37
CA ASP A 97 -25.51 -13.93 17.45
C ASP A 97 -26.72 -14.64 16.77
N ILE A 98 -26.51 -15.36 15.66
CA ILE A 98 -27.54 -16.20 15.01
C ILE A 98 -27.90 -17.43 15.87
N ASP A 99 -26.90 -18.11 16.44
CA ASP A 99 -27.10 -19.28 17.31
C ASP A 99 -27.86 -18.89 18.60
N GLU A 100 -27.62 -17.68 19.13
CA GLU A 100 -28.29 -17.13 20.32
C GLU A 100 -29.74 -16.71 20.01
N TYR A 101 -29.98 -16.02 18.88
CA TYR A 101 -31.34 -15.66 18.45
C TYR A 101 -32.23 -16.88 18.17
N GLY A 102 -31.67 -17.98 17.67
CA GLY A 102 -32.40 -19.21 17.40
C GLY A 102 -32.94 -19.93 18.64
N ASN A 103 -32.39 -19.65 19.83
CA ASN A 103 -32.75 -20.32 21.08
C ASN A 103 -33.86 -19.58 21.87
N GLU A 104 -34.24 -18.35 21.50
CA GLU A 104 -35.25 -17.57 22.24
C GLU A 104 -36.70 -17.78 21.77
N ILE A 105 -36.96 -18.67 20.80
CA ILE A 105 -38.30 -18.81 20.15
C ILE A 105 -39.14 -20.00 20.67
N PHE A 106 -38.72 -20.75 21.67
CA PHE A 106 -39.51 -21.89 22.17
C PHE A 106 -39.57 -21.95 23.69
N ASP A 107 -40.43 -21.13 24.31
CA ASP A 107 -40.93 -21.33 25.69
C ASP A 107 -42.26 -20.57 25.93
N GLU A 108 -43.14 -20.49 24.93
CA GLU A 108 -44.54 -20.06 25.11
C GLU A 108 -45.44 -21.08 24.41
N ASP A 109 -45.73 -22.21 25.06
CA ASP A 109 -46.92 -23.07 24.82
C ASP A 109 -46.93 -24.28 25.78
N GLU A 110 -46.87 -24.07 27.09
CA GLU A 110 -47.34 -25.06 28.08
C GLU A 110 -48.00 -24.34 29.27
N THR A 111 -49.27 -23.97 29.13
CA THR A 111 -50.26 -23.97 30.23
C THR A 111 -51.68 -23.79 29.67
N GLU A 112 -52.36 -24.91 29.41
CA GLU A 112 -53.81 -25.04 29.60
C GLU A 112 -54.10 -26.24 30.51
#